data_AF-A0A951GX32-F1
#
_entry.id   AF-A0A951GX32-F1
#
_cell.length_a   1.000
_cell.length_b   1.000
_cell.length_c   1.000
_cell.angle_alpha   90.00
_cell.angle_beta   90.00
_cell.angle_gamma   90.00
#
_symmetry.space_group_name_H-M   'P 1'
#
loop_
_entity.id
_entity.type
_entity.pdbx_description
1 polymer ?
#
loop_
_entity_poly.entity_id
_entity_poly.type
_entity_poly.pdbx_seq_one_letter_code
_entity_poly.pdbx_strand_id
1 'polypeptide(L)'
;MRGSTRIMAAAAAVLAGALALPGAASAHAYLVSTAPVASGVLNAPPKTVALTYDEAVEPRFAIISVTSAAGTQETTAAVRRSPANPDTLVVPLRPGLPQGWYLIYWRAISVDGHPVSGAFTYAVGPNPGPSPQFPVPSVSATAVTPQLLITRWAMFVTVMVSIGLFALRLAIARPAVRRVPGTSLTALSRAFVICSVLGLLAIPIYLDFSIANDSLRSVFDLGTLVPLYRVTAFGRAILDLELCYALFCLAAWVCLWVDRPDRVGRSVAELVAGTGAVLAAAAVLIMPGAAGHAAQTSPRGFSLAFDWLHLL
;
A
#
# COMPACT_ATOMS: atom_id res chain seq x y z
N MET A 1 -46.94 8.24 1.25
CA MET A 1 -45.78 8.78 0.50
C MET A 1 -44.95 9.83 1.24
N ARG A 2 -45.50 10.62 2.19
CA ARG A 2 -44.73 11.65 2.94
C ARG A 2 -43.83 11.09 4.06
N GLY A 3 -44.11 9.89 4.58
CA GLY A 3 -43.31 9.25 5.63
C GLY A 3 -41.98 8.67 5.11
N SER A 4 -42.00 8.04 3.93
CA SER A 4 -40.80 7.45 3.32
C SER A 4 -39.77 8.51 2.89
N THR A 5 -40.23 9.67 2.43
CA THR A 5 -39.35 10.80 2.05
C THR A 5 -38.65 11.42 3.26
N ARG A 6 -39.33 11.49 4.42
CA ARG A 6 -38.72 11.98 5.67
C ARG A 6 -37.71 11.01 6.25
N ILE A 7 -37.97 9.71 6.15
CA ILE A 7 -37.03 8.66 6.56
C ILE A 7 -35.80 8.65 5.64
N MET A 8 -35.98 8.78 4.32
CA MET A 8 -34.86 8.90 3.38
C MET A 8 -34.03 10.18 3.60
N ALA A 9 -34.68 11.32 3.88
CA ALA A 9 -33.98 12.58 4.14
C ALA A 9 -33.21 12.54 5.48
N ALA A 10 -33.78 11.94 6.52
CA ALA A 10 -33.10 11.74 7.79
C ALA A 10 -31.92 10.76 7.65
N ALA A 11 -32.09 9.67 6.91
CA ALA A 11 -31.00 8.74 6.61
C ALA A 11 -29.88 9.41 5.80
N ALA A 12 -30.22 10.24 4.80
CA ALA A 12 -29.24 10.99 4.02
C ALA A 12 -28.51 12.05 4.85
N ALA A 13 -29.19 12.73 5.78
CA ALA A 13 -28.58 13.71 6.67
C ALA A 13 -27.67 13.05 7.72
N VAL A 14 -28.05 11.89 8.25
CA VAL A 14 -27.18 11.08 9.14
C VAL A 14 -25.95 10.57 8.38
N LEU A 15 -26.14 10.10 7.13
CA LEU A 15 -25.05 9.68 6.26
C LEU A 15 -24.10 10.83 5.94
N ALA A 16 -24.62 12.02 5.59
CA ALA A 16 -23.84 13.22 5.33
C ALA A 16 -23.10 13.74 6.58
N GLY A 17 -23.73 13.65 7.76
CA GLY A 17 -23.08 14.01 9.02
C GLY A 17 -21.95 13.06 9.40
N ALA A 18 -22.10 11.77 9.10
CA ALA A 18 -21.07 10.77 9.35
C ALA A 18 -19.90 10.85 8.35
N LEU A 19 -20.14 11.38 7.14
CA LEU A 19 -19.11 11.67 6.12
C LEU A 19 -18.27 12.93 6.43
N ALA A 20 -18.75 13.82 7.31
CA ALA A 20 -18.13 15.12 7.57
C ALA A 20 -17.10 15.13 8.71
N LEU A 21 -16.93 14.01 9.42
CA LEU A 21 -15.98 13.91 10.52
C LEU A 21 -14.66 13.30 10.00
N PRO A 22 -13.56 14.07 9.91
CA PRO A 22 -12.28 13.51 9.54
C PRO A 22 -11.82 12.54 10.64
N GLY A 23 -11.82 11.25 10.32
CA GLY A 23 -11.13 10.25 11.13
C GLY A 23 -9.63 10.48 11.00
N ALA A 24 -8.98 10.95 12.06
CA ALA A 24 -7.53 10.97 12.13
C ALA A 24 -7.03 9.52 12.22
N ALA A 25 -6.71 8.92 11.08
CA ALA A 25 -6.04 7.63 11.02
C ALA A 25 -4.53 7.86 11.07
N SER A 26 -3.90 7.50 12.19
CA SER A 26 -2.45 7.43 12.32
C SER A 26 -2.04 5.98 12.03
N ALA A 27 -1.34 5.77 10.90
CA ALA A 27 -1.07 4.45 10.34
C ALA A 27 0.39 3.99 10.46
N HIS A 28 1.28 4.75 11.08
CA HIS A 28 2.72 4.50 10.98
C HIS A 28 3.27 3.85 12.24
N ALA A 29 4.21 2.91 12.09
CA ALA A 29 5.00 2.41 13.22
C ALA A 29 5.83 3.54 13.81
N TYR A 30 5.57 3.90 15.05
CA TYR A 30 6.33 4.92 15.74
C TYR A 30 7.46 4.29 16.55
N LEU A 31 8.64 4.87 16.42
CA LEU A 31 9.75 4.55 17.29
C LEU A 31 9.45 5.08 18.69
N VAL A 32 9.12 4.19 19.63
CA VAL A 32 8.72 4.54 21.00
C VAL A 32 9.87 4.53 22.00
N SER A 33 10.93 3.77 21.73
CA SER A 33 12.08 3.68 22.63
C SER A 33 13.37 3.32 21.88
N THR A 34 14.47 3.91 22.34
CA THR A 34 15.80 3.67 21.80
C THR A 34 16.78 3.32 22.92
N ALA A 35 17.62 2.33 22.67
CA ALA A 35 18.79 2.02 23.48
C ALA A 35 20.00 1.95 22.53
N PRO A 36 20.92 2.94 22.54
CA PRO A 36 21.00 4.05 23.48
C PRO A 36 19.88 5.08 23.32
N VAL A 37 19.62 5.82 24.40
CA VAL A 37 18.62 6.89 24.42
C VAL A 37 19.01 7.95 23.39
N ALA A 38 18.04 8.41 22.60
CA ALA A 38 18.25 9.42 21.58
C ALA A 38 18.82 10.70 22.19
N SER A 39 19.87 11.25 21.57
CA SER A 39 20.65 12.38 22.06
C SER A 39 21.28 12.18 23.45
N GLY A 40 21.39 10.93 23.90
CA GLY A 40 21.97 10.57 25.19
C GLY A 40 23.50 10.51 25.19
N VAL A 41 24.08 10.59 26.39
CA VAL A 41 25.51 10.41 26.65
C VAL A 41 25.71 9.16 27.50
N LEU A 42 26.61 8.28 27.05
CA LEU A 42 26.94 7.02 27.70
C LEU A 42 28.35 7.09 28.25
N ASN A 43 28.57 6.55 29.45
CA ASN A 43 29.93 6.45 30.02
C ASN A 43 30.79 5.41 29.28
N ALA A 44 30.16 4.37 28.73
CA ALA A 44 30.82 3.27 28.05
C ALA A 44 30.09 2.92 26.75
N PRO A 45 30.81 2.40 25.74
CA PRO A 45 30.20 2.06 24.46
C PRO A 45 29.22 0.88 24.59
N PRO A 46 28.02 0.96 23.98
CA PRO A 46 27.06 -0.13 24.00
C PRO A 46 27.50 -1.27 23.08
N LYS A 47 27.08 -2.49 23.37
CA LYS A 47 27.34 -3.66 22.50
C LYS A 47 26.39 -3.72 21.29
N THR A 48 25.22 -3.11 21.42
CA THR A 48 24.14 -3.16 20.43
C THR A 48 23.36 -1.85 20.44
N VAL A 49 22.78 -1.49 19.31
CA VAL A 49 21.64 -0.56 19.26
C VAL A 49 20.36 -1.36 19.20
N ALA A 50 19.36 -0.96 20.00
CA ALA A 50 18.02 -1.51 20.01
C ALA A 50 16.98 -0.39 19.80
N LEU A 51 16.08 -0.61 18.86
CA LEU A 51 14.99 0.31 18.48
C LEU A 51 13.67 -0.41 18.69
N THR A 52 12.81 0.12 19.55
CA THR A 52 11.50 -0.47 19.88
C THR A 52 10.39 0.37 19.28
N TYR A 53 9.46 -0.31 18.63
CA TYR A 53 8.31 0.27 17.94
C TYR A 53 7.02 -0.05 18.70
N ASP A 54 5.95 0.72 18.45
CA ASP A 54 4.61 0.45 18.98
C ASP A 54 3.87 -0.68 18.24
N GLU A 55 4.39 -1.09 17.09
CA GLU A 55 3.94 -2.26 16.33
C GLU A 55 5.13 -3.04 15.74
N ALA A 56 4.87 -4.28 15.34
CA ALA A 56 5.89 -5.16 14.80
C ALA A 56 6.48 -4.63 13.48
N VAL A 57 7.81 -4.66 13.35
CA VAL A 57 8.52 -4.28 12.11
C VAL A 57 9.29 -5.46 11.53
N GLU A 58 9.44 -5.49 10.21
CA GLU A 58 10.14 -6.58 9.50
C GLU A 58 11.67 -6.36 9.47
N PRO A 59 12.48 -7.17 10.20
CA PRO A 59 13.93 -6.99 10.29
C PRO A 59 14.67 -7.16 8.96
N ARG A 60 14.17 -8.00 8.03
CA ARG A 60 14.86 -8.32 6.77
C ARG A 60 15.10 -7.11 5.85
N PHE A 61 14.34 -6.04 6.07
CA PHE A 61 14.36 -4.82 5.26
C PHE A 61 14.60 -3.58 6.11
N ALA A 62 14.82 -3.78 7.42
CA ALA A 62 15.22 -2.72 8.29
C ALA A 62 16.70 -2.40 8.07
N ILE A 63 16.99 -1.12 7.98
CA ILE A 63 18.34 -0.58 7.97
C ILE A 63 18.52 0.09 9.33
N ILE A 64 19.56 -0.29 10.05
CA ILE A 64 20.04 0.46 11.21
C ILE A 64 21.53 0.61 11.00
N SER A 65 21.99 1.83 10.81
CA SER A 65 23.38 2.18 10.62
C SER A 65 23.85 3.07 11.76
N VAL A 66 25.04 2.75 12.27
CA VAL A 66 25.72 3.56 13.27
C VAL A 66 27.01 4.06 12.66
N THR A 67 27.17 5.38 12.59
CA THR A 67 28.30 6.01 11.93
C THR A 67 28.98 6.95 12.93
N SER A 68 30.29 6.81 13.10
CA SER A 68 31.07 7.72 13.95
C SER A 68 31.23 9.10 13.31
N ALA A 69 31.64 10.10 14.11
CA ALA A 69 31.94 11.45 13.60
C ALA A 69 33.03 11.48 12.50
N ALA A 70 33.87 10.45 12.43
CA ALA A 70 34.87 10.26 11.37
C ALA A 70 34.28 9.65 10.07
N GLY A 71 32.97 9.40 10.01
CA GLY A 71 32.30 8.76 8.88
C GLY A 71 32.48 7.24 8.80
N THR A 72 32.98 6.61 9.88
CA THR A 72 33.20 5.15 9.89
C THR A 72 31.91 4.41 10.30
N GLN A 73 31.53 3.40 9.52
CA GLN A 73 30.38 2.53 9.84
C GLN A 73 30.76 1.51 10.92
N GLU A 74 29.99 1.49 12.00
CA GLU A 74 30.30 0.74 13.23
C GLU A 74 29.41 -0.49 13.46
N THR A 75 28.43 -0.74 12.61
CA THR A 75 27.58 -1.95 12.66
C THR A 75 28.32 -3.17 12.12
N THR A 76 28.16 -4.33 12.76
CA THR A 76 28.91 -5.56 12.41
C THR A 76 28.10 -6.67 11.76
N ALA A 77 26.77 -6.62 11.82
CA ALA A 77 25.91 -7.64 11.25
C ALA A 77 24.57 -7.05 10.79
N ALA A 78 23.76 -7.89 10.12
CA ALA A 78 22.40 -7.54 9.74
C ALA A 78 21.51 -7.27 10.96
N VAL A 79 20.50 -6.42 10.75
CA VAL A 79 19.45 -6.15 11.74
C VAL A 79 18.68 -7.43 12.02
N ARG A 80 18.39 -7.68 13.29
CA ARG A 80 17.61 -8.84 13.74
C ARG A 80 16.55 -8.43 14.74
N ARG A 81 15.49 -9.23 14.84
CA ARG A 81 14.49 -9.08 15.90
C ARG A 81 15.11 -9.48 17.25
N SER A 82 14.75 -8.75 18.30
CA SER A 82 15.16 -9.09 19.67
C SER A 82 14.50 -10.40 20.11
N PRO A 83 15.23 -11.34 20.73
CA PRO A 83 14.62 -12.52 21.34
C PRO A 83 13.68 -12.20 22.51
N ALA A 84 13.85 -11.03 23.14
CA ALA A 84 13.08 -10.64 24.32
C ALA A 84 11.82 -9.84 24.00
N ASN A 85 11.78 -9.16 22.85
CA ASN A 85 10.63 -8.35 22.44
C ASN A 85 10.49 -8.39 20.90
N PRO A 86 9.36 -8.88 20.35
CA PRO A 86 9.16 -8.95 18.91
C PRO A 86 9.11 -7.59 18.21
N ASP A 87 8.78 -6.52 18.94
CA ASP A 87 8.66 -5.15 18.42
C ASP A 87 9.99 -4.38 18.53
N THR A 88 11.06 -5.04 18.97
CA THR A 88 12.40 -4.45 19.07
C THR A 88 13.32 -5.02 17.98
N LEU A 89 13.90 -4.12 17.19
CA LEU A 89 15.00 -4.44 16.28
C LEU A 89 16.35 -4.14 16.93
N VAL A 90 17.32 -5.00 16.69
CA VAL A 90 18.66 -4.93 17.28
C VAL A 90 19.73 -5.06 16.22
N VAL A 91 20.76 -4.21 16.29
CA VAL A 91 21.97 -4.33 15.47
C VAL A 91 23.21 -4.35 16.38
N PRO A 92 24.13 -5.31 16.20
CA PRO A 92 25.38 -5.34 16.96
C PRO A 92 26.36 -4.30 16.46
N LEU A 93 27.14 -3.74 17.39
CA LEU A 93 28.20 -2.79 17.12
C LEU A 93 29.57 -3.44 17.23
N ARG A 94 30.58 -2.77 16.65
CA ARG A 94 31.98 -3.14 16.81
C ARG A 94 32.39 -3.09 18.29
N PRO A 95 33.11 -4.09 18.80
CA PRO A 95 33.73 -4.00 20.12
C PRO A 95 34.72 -2.83 20.18
N GLY A 96 34.81 -2.17 21.32
CA GLY A 96 35.84 -1.14 21.55
C GLY A 96 35.62 0.17 20.79
N LEU A 97 34.36 0.54 20.51
CA LEU A 97 33.99 1.85 19.97
C LEU A 97 34.73 2.98 20.71
N PRO A 98 35.44 3.86 19.98
CA PRO A 98 36.10 5.02 20.56
C PRO A 98 35.13 5.95 21.31
N GLN A 99 35.68 6.82 22.15
CA GLN A 99 34.88 7.94 22.67
C GLN A 99 34.58 8.94 21.55
N GLY A 100 33.40 9.55 21.60
CA GLY A 100 32.96 10.53 20.61
C GLY A 100 31.48 10.45 20.28
N TRP A 101 31.10 11.18 19.24
CA TRP A 101 29.73 11.25 18.73
C TRP A 101 29.47 10.20 17.66
N TYR A 102 28.25 9.68 17.68
CA TYR A 102 27.74 8.70 16.75
C TYR A 102 26.37 9.12 16.23
N LEU A 103 26.16 8.92 14.93
CA LEU A 103 24.86 9.02 14.29
C LEU A 103 24.24 7.63 14.18
N ILE A 104 23.02 7.49 14.67
CA ILE A 104 22.15 6.35 14.36
C ILE A 104 21.19 6.84 13.28
N TYR A 105 21.25 6.21 12.11
CA TYR A 105 20.21 6.31 11.09
C TYR A 105 19.47 4.99 11.02
N TRP A 106 18.15 5.06 10.90
CA TRP A 106 17.32 3.88 10.77
C TRP A 106 16.21 4.07 9.75
N ARG A 107 15.81 2.96 9.14
CA ARG A 107 14.66 2.84 8.26
C ARG A 107 14.06 1.46 8.46
N ALA A 108 12.74 1.37 8.61
CA ALA A 108 12.00 0.13 8.74
C ALA A 108 10.71 0.23 7.90
N ILE A 109 10.12 -0.91 7.58
CA ILE A 109 8.79 -0.97 6.95
C ILE A 109 7.82 -1.49 8.02
N SER A 110 6.77 -0.72 8.29
CA SER A 110 5.68 -1.12 9.20
C SER A 110 4.92 -2.33 8.63
N VAL A 111 4.15 -3.03 9.48
CA VAL A 111 3.19 -4.04 9.03
C VAL A 111 2.26 -3.49 7.95
N ASP A 112 1.82 -2.24 8.08
CA ASP A 112 0.92 -1.58 7.13
C ASP A 112 1.56 -1.37 5.74
N GLY A 113 2.88 -1.52 5.66
CA GLY A 113 3.70 -1.44 4.46
C GLY A 113 4.29 -0.07 4.18
N HIS A 114 4.10 0.92 5.06
CA HIS A 114 4.75 2.21 4.90
C HIS A 114 6.16 2.21 5.50
N PRO A 115 7.13 2.81 4.79
CA PRO A 115 8.46 3.02 5.32
C PRO A 115 8.47 4.13 6.37
N VAL A 116 9.04 3.82 7.53
CA VAL A 116 9.33 4.76 8.60
C VAL A 116 10.85 4.90 8.72
N SER A 117 11.33 6.13 8.89
CA SER A 117 12.77 6.37 9.02
C SER A 117 13.05 7.56 9.92
N GLY A 118 14.28 7.61 10.43
CA GLY A 118 14.71 8.68 11.29
C GLY A 118 16.21 8.62 11.53
N ALA A 119 16.70 9.66 12.17
CA ALA A 119 18.08 9.69 12.63
C ALA A 119 18.18 10.44 13.95
N PHE A 120 19.10 10.01 14.80
CA PHE A 120 19.43 10.68 16.04
C PHE A 120 20.88 10.42 16.38
N THR A 121 21.47 11.25 17.23
CA THR A 121 22.85 11.08 17.69
C THR A 121 22.91 10.53 19.10
N TYR A 122 24.03 9.94 19.47
CA TYR A 122 24.40 9.68 20.87
C TYR A 122 25.91 9.87 21.04
N ALA A 123 26.35 10.03 22.27
CA ALA A 123 27.77 10.18 22.58
C ALA A 123 28.27 9.10 23.54
N VAL A 124 29.55 8.77 23.42
CA VAL A 124 30.28 7.88 24.33
C VAL A 124 31.44 8.66 24.96
N GLY A 125 31.50 8.68 26.29
CA GLY A 125 32.55 9.31 27.06
C GLY A 125 32.06 10.52 27.87
N PRO A 126 32.83 10.92 28.91
CA PRO A 126 32.39 11.90 29.91
C PRO A 126 32.36 13.35 29.42
N ASN A 127 33.01 13.68 28.30
CA ASN A 127 33.04 15.03 27.76
C ASN A 127 33.05 15.01 26.22
N PRO A 128 31.89 14.75 25.60
CA PRO A 128 31.83 14.60 24.15
C PRO A 128 31.92 15.94 23.39
N GLY A 129 31.87 17.08 24.08
CA GLY A 129 31.75 18.39 23.44
C GLY A 129 30.40 18.55 22.72
N PRO A 130 30.21 19.62 21.92
CA PRO A 130 29.00 19.79 21.12
C PRO A 130 28.91 18.73 20.01
N SER A 131 27.69 18.30 19.68
CA SER A 131 27.48 17.38 18.55
C SER A 131 27.96 18.01 17.25
N PRO A 132 28.82 17.33 16.47
CA PRO A 132 29.16 17.79 15.14
C PRO A 132 27.93 17.71 14.24
N GLN A 133 27.99 18.43 13.10
CA GLN A 133 27.01 18.24 12.04
C GLN A 133 27.28 16.91 11.34
N PHE A 134 26.31 16.02 11.41
CA PHE A 134 26.34 14.78 10.65
C PHE A 134 25.64 14.98 9.30
N PRO A 135 26.20 14.46 8.20
CA PRO A 135 25.43 14.28 6.97
C PRO A 135 24.34 13.24 7.24
N VAL A 136 23.13 13.69 7.54
CA VAL A 136 21.98 12.80 7.68
C VAL A 136 21.43 12.54 6.28
N PRO A 137 21.28 11.27 5.84
CA PRO A 137 20.54 10.97 4.62
C PRO A 137 19.17 11.65 4.70
N SER A 138 18.71 12.26 3.60
CA SER A 138 17.42 12.95 3.59
C SER A 138 16.32 11.98 4.05
N VAL A 139 15.79 12.20 5.26
CA VAL A 139 14.70 11.38 5.85
C VAL A 139 13.40 11.58 5.05
N SER A 140 13.32 12.66 4.27
CA SER A 140 12.28 12.92 3.28
C SER A 140 12.32 12.00 2.04
N ALA A 141 13.27 11.06 1.95
CA ALA A 141 13.49 10.20 0.77
C ALA A 141 12.59 8.95 0.71
N THR A 142 11.32 9.12 1.09
CA THR A 142 10.18 8.43 0.47
C THR A 142 9.34 9.44 -0.32
N ALA A 143 10.02 10.46 -0.84
CA ALA A 143 9.54 11.32 -1.90
C ALA A 143 9.06 10.43 -3.04
N VAL A 144 7.73 10.36 -3.14
CA VAL A 144 6.96 10.02 -4.33
C VAL A 144 7.80 10.29 -5.59
N THR A 145 8.46 9.26 -6.11
CA THR A 145 9.32 9.40 -7.28
C THR A 145 8.44 9.60 -8.52
N PRO A 146 8.91 10.31 -9.56
CA PRO A 146 8.13 10.44 -10.79
C PRO A 146 7.72 9.09 -11.37
N GLN A 147 8.60 8.09 -11.29
CA GLN A 147 8.33 6.73 -11.73
C GLN A 147 7.20 6.09 -10.91
N LEU A 148 7.25 6.21 -9.58
CA LEU A 148 6.21 5.69 -8.69
C LEU A 148 4.86 6.37 -8.93
N LEU A 149 4.85 7.68 -9.21
CA LEU A 149 3.63 8.38 -9.63
C LEU A 149 3.07 7.81 -10.91
N ILE A 150 3.92 7.67 -11.93
CA ILE A 150 3.50 7.19 -13.25
C ILE A 150 2.91 5.77 -13.14
N THR A 151 3.57 4.85 -12.45
CA THR A 151 3.08 3.47 -12.30
C THR A 151 1.80 3.42 -11.47
N ARG A 152 1.69 4.25 -10.41
CA ARG A 152 0.47 4.36 -9.59
C ARG A 152 -0.72 4.88 -10.40
N TRP A 153 -0.52 5.97 -11.15
CA TRP A 153 -1.57 6.52 -12.03
C TRP A 153 -1.94 5.55 -13.14
N ALA A 154 -0.96 4.87 -13.75
CA ALA A 154 -1.22 3.86 -14.76
C ALA A 154 -2.09 2.73 -14.22
N MET A 155 -1.78 2.23 -13.01
CA MET A 155 -2.60 1.22 -12.33
C MET A 155 -4.04 1.71 -12.09
N PHE A 156 -4.22 2.88 -11.48
CA PHE A 156 -5.58 3.40 -11.22
C PHE A 156 -6.38 3.68 -12.50
N VAL A 157 -5.77 4.35 -13.48
CA VAL A 157 -6.44 4.71 -14.73
C VAL A 157 -6.85 3.47 -15.50
N THR A 158 -5.98 2.48 -15.64
CA THR A 158 -6.30 1.25 -16.38
C THR A 158 -7.41 0.45 -15.71
N VAL A 159 -7.42 0.33 -14.38
CA VAL A 159 -8.49 -0.34 -13.63
C VAL A 159 -9.82 0.41 -13.78
N MET A 160 -9.82 1.73 -13.52
CA MET A 160 -11.01 2.58 -13.61
C MET A 160 -11.61 2.58 -15.01
N VAL A 161 -10.77 2.77 -16.04
CA VAL A 161 -11.21 2.79 -17.43
C VAL A 161 -11.73 1.41 -17.85
N SER A 162 -11.10 0.31 -17.43
CA SER A 162 -11.59 -1.03 -17.76
C SER A 162 -12.96 -1.30 -17.16
N ILE A 163 -13.17 -1.00 -15.88
CA ILE A 163 -14.48 -1.16 -15.22
C ILE A 163 -15.51 -0.23 -15.88
N GLY A 164 -15.15 1.03 -16.14
CA GLY A 164 -16.00 2.01 -16.78
C GLY A 164 -16.42 1.62 -18.20
N LEU A 165 -15.49 1.15 -19.03
CA LEU A 165 -15.77 0.67 -20.38
C LEU A 165 -16.67 -0.57 -20.36
N PHE A 166 -16.46 -1.48 -19.40
CA PHE A 166 -17.33 -2.65 -19.22
C PHE A 166 -18.75 -2.25 -18.84
N ALA A 167 -18.91 -1.35 -17.86
CA ALA A 167 -20.21 -0.83 -17.44
C ALA A 167 -20.92 -0.07 -18.57
N LEU A 168 -20.21 0.85 -19.25
CA LEU A 168 -20.70 1.59 -20.42
C LEU A 168 -21.18 0.63 -21.51
N ARG A 169 -20.40 -0.43 -21.79
CA ARG A 169 -20.75 -1.44 -22.78
C ARG A 169 -22.04 -2.16 -22.42
N LEU A 170 -22.16 -2.64 -21.17
CA LEU A 170 -23.27 -3.48 -20.75
C LEU A 170 -24.58 -2.69 -20.55
N ALA A 171 -24.50 -1.51 -19.96
CA ALA A 171 -25.65 -0.71 -19.54
C ALA A 171 -26.17 0.23 -20.63
N ILE A 172 -25.29 0.77 -21.48
CA ILE A 172 -25.64 1.82 -22.45
C ILE A 172 -25.47 1.35 -23.89
N ALA A 173 -24.25 0.93 -24.27
CA ALA A 173 -23.94 0.65 -25.67
C ALA A 173 -24.69 -0.60 -26.19
N ARG A 174 -24.73 -1.68 -25.40
CA ARG A 174 -25.40 -2.93 -25.81
C ARG A 174 -26.91 -2.73 -26.04
N PRO A 175 -27.68 -2.04 -25.16
CA PRO A 175 -29.06 -1.68 -25.46
C PRO A 175 -29.21 -0.76 -26.68
N ALA A 176 -28.26 0.17 -26.91
CA ALA A 176 -28.32 1.11 -28.03
C ALA A 176 -28.21 0.43 -29.39
N VAL A 177 -27.41 -0.64 -29.52
CA VAL A 177 -27.28 -1.43 -30.76
C VAL A 177 -28.61 -1.96 -31.28
N ARG A 178 -29.57 -2.22 -30.38
CA ARG A 178 -30.91 -2.67 -30.76
C ARG A 178 -31.82 -1.57 -31.28
N ARG A 179 -31.52 -0.31 -30.92
CA ARG A 179 -32.37 0.85 -31.24
C ARG A 179 -31.85 1.65 -32.42
N VAL A 180 -30.54 1.63 -32.65
CA VAL A 180 -29.87 2.46 -33.66
C VAL A 180 -29.15 1.56 -34.66
N PRO A 181 -29.71 1.37 -35.87
CA PRO A 181 -29.06 0.62 -36.94
C PRO A 181 -27.67 1.19 -37.28
N GLY A 182 -26.71 0.31 -37.61
CA GLY A 182 -25.35 0.70 -37.99
C GLY A 182 -24.38 0.96 -36.82
N THR A 183 -24.83 0.85 -35.58
CA THR A 183 -23.95 0.93 -34.40
C THR A 183 -23.28 -0.41 -34.10
N SER A 184 -22.03 -0.38 -33.61
CA SER A 184 -21.22 -1.58 -33.33
C SER A 184 -20.51 -1.50 -31.98
N LEU A 185 -20.39 -2.63 -31.29
CA LEU A 185 -19.66 -2.75 -30.03
C LEU A 185 -18.16 -3.04 -30.21
N THR A 186 -17.67 -3.20 -31.44
CA THR A 186 -16.30 -3.68 -31.70
C THR A 186 -15.25 -2.75 -31.13
N ALA A 187 -15.36 -1.44 -31.36
CA ALA A 187 -14.39 -0.46 -30.86
C ALA A 187 -14.35 -0.45 -29.32
N LEU A 188 -15.53 -0.45 -28.69
CA LEU A 188 -15.66 -0.45 -27.23
C LEU A 188 -15.13 -1.75 -26.60
N SER A 189 -15.40 -2.89 -27.24
CA SER A 189 -14.91 -4.20 -26.78
C SER A 189 -13.39 -4.32 -26.92
N ARG A 190 -12.81 -3.80 -28.02
CA ARG A 190 -11.35 -3.74 -28.20
C ARG A 190 -10.69 -2.82 -27.19
N ALA A 191 -11.24 -1.63 -26.98
CA ALA A 191 -10.74 -0.68 -25.97
C ALA A 191 -10.76 -1.32 -24.57
N PHE A 192 -11.86 -1.98 -24.20
CA PHE A 192 -11.95 -2.71 -22.94
C PHE A 192 -10.86 -3.78 -22.81
N VAL A 193 -10.67 -4.64 -23.81
CA VAL A 193 -9.65 -5.69 -23.77
C VAL A 193 -8.26 -5.10 -23.62
N ILE A 194 -7.93 -4.06 -24.39
CA ILE A 194 -6.62 -3.36 -24.31
C ILE A 194 -6.41 -2.80 -22.90
N CYS A 195 -7.36 -2.02 -22.36
CA CYS A 195 -7.24 -1.46 -21.02
C CYS A 195 -7.16 -2.54 -19.93
N SER A 196 -7.89 -3.64 -20.09
CA SER A 196 -7.87 -4.75 -19.12
C SER A 196 -6.50 -5.42 -19.05
N VAL A 197 -5.86 -5.67 -20.19
CA VAL A 197 -4.50 -6.21 -20.28
C VAL A 197 -3.48 -5.22 -19.74
N LEU A 198 -3.60 -3.93 -20.07
CA LEU A 198 -2.72 -2.89 -19.52
C LEU A 198 -2.81 -2.82 -18.00
N GLY A 199 -4.00 -2.98 -17.42
CA GLY A 199 -4.16 -3.04 -15.97
C GLY A 199 -3.51 -4.26 -15.34
N LEU A 200 -3.60 -5.43 -15.98
CA LEU A 200 -2.95 -6.65 -15.51
C LEU A 200 -1.42 -6.55 -15.50
N LEU A 201 -0.86 -5.67 -16.33
CA LEU A 201 0.57 -5.36 -16.32
C LEU A 201 0.91 -4.23 -15.34
N ALA A 202 0.08 -3.19 -15.27
CA ALA A 202 0.35 -2.01 -14.46
C ALA A 202 0.34 -2.29 -12.96
N ILE A 203 -0.53 -3.20 -12.47
CA ILE A 203 -0.61 -3.55 -11.04
C ILE A 203 0.70 -4.18 -10.52
N PRO A 204 1.23 -5.28 -11.11
CA PRO A 204 2.48 -5.87 -10.62
C PRO A 204 3.69 -4.95 -10.84
N ILE A 205 3.70 -4.13 -11.91
CA ILE A 205 4.75 -3.11 -12.11
C ILE A 205 4.72 -2.07 -10.97
N TYR A 206 3.54 -1.58 -10.59
CA TYR A 206 3.42 -0.65 -9.46
C TYR A 206 3.88 -1.29 -8.14
N LEU A 207 3.50 -2.54 -7.89
CA LEU A 207 3.93 -3.29 -6.69
C LEU A 207 5.46 -3.36 -6.60
N ASP A 208 6.10 -3.76 -7.70
CA ASP A 208 7.56 -3.93 -7.80
C ASP A 208 8.30 -2.60 -7.57
N PHE A 209 7.88 -1.53 -8.25
CA PHE A 209 8.46 -0.19 -8.06
C PHE A 209 8.27 0.36 -6.64
N SER A 210 7.11 0.12 -6.03
CA SER A 210 6.84 0.57 -4.66
C SER A 210 7.76 -0.13 -3.67
N ILE A 211 7.84 -1.46 -3.73
CA ILE A 211 8.63 -2.26 -2.80
C ILE A 211 10.12 -2.07 -3.03
N ALA A 212 10.58 -1.92 -4.27
CA ALA A 212 11.96 -1.59 -4.58
C ALA A 212 12.36 -0.23 -4.00
N ASN A 213 11.52 0.80 -4.17
CA ASN A 213 11.73 2.12 -3.58
C ASN A 213 11.78 2.05 -2.04
N ASP A 214 10.87 1.29 -1.44
CA ASP A 214 10.73 1.23 0.01
C ASP A 214 11.87 0.44 0.67
N SER A 215 12.37 -0.59 -0.02
CA SER A 215 13.50 -1.41 0.42
C SER A 215 14.88 -0.91 -0.02
N LEU A 216 14.94 0.20 -0.77
CA LEU A 216 16.18 0.75 -1.37
C LEU A 216 16.93 -0.28 -2.23
N ARG A 217 16.17 -1.04 -3.03
CA ARG A 217 16.69 -2.07 -3.92
C ARG A 217 16.44 -1.72 -5.38
N SER A 218 17.19 -2.41 -6.25
CA SER A 218 16.90 -2.38 -7.68
C SER A 218 15.55 -3.06 -7.93
N VAL A 219 14.73 -2.47 -8.80
CA VAL A 219 13.48 -3.06 -9.32
C VAL A 219 13.74 -4.43 -9.99
N PHE A 220 14.96 -4.67 -10.46
CA PHE A 220 15.33 -5.96 -11.06
C PHE A 220 15.78 -7.03 -10.06
N ASP A 221 15.87 -6.72 -8.76
CA ASP A 221 16.26 -7.67 -7.70
C ASP A 221 15.08 -8.54 -7.25
N LEU A 222 14.41 -9.19 -8.20
CA LEU A 222 13.18 -9.95 -7.98
C LEU A 222 13.34 -11.07 -6.93
N GLY A 223 14.55 -11.61 -6.76
CA GLY A 223 14.84 -12.62 -5.75
C GLY A 223 14.63 -12.13 -4.32
N THR A 224 14.80 -10.84 -4.07
CA THR A 224 14.55 -10.22 -2.76
C THR A 224 13.20 -9.53 -2.68
N LEU A 225 12.69 -8.99 -3.81
CA LEU A 225 11.40 -8.31 -3.89
C LEU A 225 10.21 -9.27 -3.85
N VAL A 226 10.23 -10.41 -4.54
CA VAL A 226 9.09 -11.34 -4.54
C VAL A 226 8.72 -11.85 -3.13
N PRO A 227 9.68 -12.22 -2.25
CA PRO A 227 9.38 -12.52 -0.86
C PRO A 227 8.70 -11.37 -0.11
N LEU A 228 9.01 -10.11 -0.42
CA LEU A 228 8.42 -8.93 0.21
C LEU A 228 6.93 -8.81 -0.05
N TYR A 229 6.48 -9.23 -1.24
CA TYR A 229 5.08 -9.06 -1.66
C TYR A 229 4.12 -9.75 -0.69
N ARG A 230 4.56 -10.86 -0.07
CA ARG A 230 3.71 -11.66 0.84
C ARG A 230 3.89 -11.31 2.30
N VAL A 231 4.99 -10.64 2.66
CA VAL A 231 5.36 -10.35 4.05
C VAL A 231 4.73 -9.04 4.53
N THR A 232 4.66 -8.02 3.69
CA THR A 232 4.05 -6.72 4.04
C THR A 232 2.53 -6.74 3.85
N ALA A 233 1.76 -5.98 4.65
CA ALA A 233 0.31 -5.87 4.43
C ALA A 233 0.02 -5.16 3.10
N PHE A 234 0.77 -4.10 2.79
CA PHE A 234 0.69 -3.42 1.49
C PHE A 234 0.90 -4.39 0.30
N GLY A 235 1.94 -5.23 0.36
CA GLY A 235 2.21 -6.18 -0.71
C GLY A 235 1.07 -7.17 -0.89
N ARG A 236 0.56 -7.73 0.21
CA ARG A 236 -0.59 -8.64 0.19
C ARG A 236 -1.84 -7.96 -0.37
N ALA A 237 -2.11 -6.72 0.04
CA ALA A 237 -3.24 -5.94 -0.44
C ALA A 237 -3.20 -5.71 -1.95
N ILE A 238 -2.04 -5.37 -2.51
CA ILE A 238 -1.90 -5.19 -3.96
C ILE A 238 -1.99 -6.52 -4.70
N LEU A 239 -1.48 -7.63 -4.14
CA LEU A 239 -1.67 -8.96 -4.70
C LEU A 239 -3.15 -9.40 -4.70
N ASP A 240 -3.88 -9.10 -3.63
CA ASP A 240 -5.32 -9.38 -3.54
C ASP A 240 -6.11 -8.54 -4.55
N LEU A 241 -5.74 -7.27 -4.74
CA LEU A 241 -6.26 -6.41 -5.80
C LEU A 241 -5.96 -6.99 -7.19
N GLU A 242 -4.73 -7.42 -7.44
CA GLU A 242 -4.31 -8.04 -8.71
C GLU A 242 -5.14 -9.29 -9.01
N LEU A 243 -5.33 -10.16 -8.02
CA LEU A 243 -6.14 -11.37 -8.14
C LEU A 243 -7.60 -11.03 -8.43
N CYS A 244 -8.21 -10.10 -7.68
CA CYS A 244 -9.58 -9.68 -7.92
C CYS A 244 -9.75 -9.06 -9.31
N TYR A 245 -8.78 -8.26 -9.74
CA TYR A 245 -8.79 -7.65 -11.07
C TYR A 245 -8.63 -8.68 -12.18
N ALA A 246 -7.77 -9.68 -12.01
CA ALA A 246 -7.63 -10.80 -12.94
C ALA A 246 -8.92 -11.62 -13.06
N LEU A 247 -9.61 -11.88 -11.94
CA LEU A 247 -10.91 -12.54 -11.94
C LEU A 247 -11.98 -11.69 -12.64
N PHE A 248 -11.99 -10.37 -12.43
CA PHE A 248 -12.85 -9.45 -13.16
C PHE A 248 -12.57 -9.50 -14.68
N CYS A 249 -11.31 -9.38 -15.09
CA CYS A 249 -10.90 -9.43 -16.50
C CYS A 249 -11.34 -10.74 -17.15
N LEU A 250 -11.08 -11.89 -16.50
CA LEU A 250 -11.50 -13.19 -16.99
C LEU A 250 -13.03 -13.29 -17.15
N ALA A 251 -13.78 -12.92 -16.11
CA ALA A 251 -15.24 -12.96 -16.13
C ALA A 251 -15.81 -12.02 -17.22
N ALA A 252 -15.23 -10.83 -17.38
CA ALA A 252 -15.63 -9.87 -18.38
C ALA A 252 -15.28 -10.32 -19.80
N TRP A 253 -14.10 -10.93 -20.03
CA TRP A 253 -13.75 -11.51 -21.33
C TRP A 253 -14.69 -12.65 -21.70
N VAL A 254 -15.03 -13.53 -20.75
CA VAL A 254 -16.04 -14.58 -20.95
C VAL A 254 -17.39 -13.95 -21.27
N CYS A 255 -17.80 -12.92 -20.53
CA CYS A 255 -19.04 -12.18 -20.79
C CYS A 255 -19.08 -11.62 -22.22
N LEU A 256 -17.99 -11.01 -22.69
CA LEU A 256 -17.88 -10.49 -24.05
C LEU A 256 -17.91 -11.60 -25.11
N TRP A 257 -17.30 -12.74 -24.82
CA TRP A 257 -17.23 -13.88 -25.74
C TRP A 257 -18.59 -14.54 -25.95
N VAL A 258 -19.40 -14.68 -24.89
CA VAL A 258 -20.75 -15.25 -24.98
C VAL A 258 -21.81 -14.25 -25.44
N ASP A 259 -21.50 -12.95 -25.45
CA ASP A 259 -22.48 -11.89 -25.72
C ASP A 259 -22.96 -11.90 -27.17
N ARG A 260 -24.29 -12.00 -27.35
CA ARG A 260 -24.98 -11.94 -28.64
C ARG A 260 -25.94 -10.76 -28.64
N PRO A 261 -25.48 -9.53 -28.98
CA PRO A 261 -26.27 -8.30 -28.82
C PRO A 261 -27.55 -8.28 -29.67
N ASP A 262 -27.55 -8.97 -30.82
CA ASP A 262 -28.64 -9.01 -31.81
C ASP A 262 -29.85 -9.84 -31.36
N ARG A 263 -29.71 -10.70 -30.35
CA ARG A 263 -30.82 -11.57 -29.87
C ARG A 263 -31.78 -10.82 -28.97
N VAL A 264 -33.09 -11.01 -29.10
CA VAL A 264 -34.09 -10.29 -28.27
C VAL A 264 -33.94 -10.55 -26.76
N GLY A 265 -33.47 -11.73 -26.34
CA GLY A 265 -33.24 -12.10 -24.93
C GLY A 265 -31.77 -12.25 -24.55
N ARG A 266 -31.50 -12.43 -23.25
CA ARG A 266 -30.21 -12.91 -22.73
C ARG A 266 -30.31 -14.39 -22.39
N SER A 267 -29.32 -15.17 -22.80
CA SER A 267 -29.14 -16.55 -22.38
C SER A 267 -28.72 -16.64 -20.91
N VAL A 268 -28.90 -17.81 -20.30
CA VAL A 268 -28.44 -18.08 -18.93
C VAL A 268 -26.93 -17.85 -18.81
N ALA A 269 -26.16 -18.26 -19.82
CA ALA A 269 -24.71 -18.04 -19.86
C ALA A 269 -24.35 -16.54 -19.85
N GLU A 270 -25.04 -15.71 -20.65
CA GLU A 270 -24.83 -14.24 -20.65
C GLU A 270 -25.23 -13.61 -19.31
N LEU A 271 -26.31 -14.09 -18.68
CA LEU A 271 -26.73 -13.59 -17.36
C LEU A 271 -25.68 -13.92 -16.30
N VAL A 272 -25.27 -15.19 -16.21
CA VAL A 272 -24.27 -15.66 -15.23
C VAL A 272 -22.93 -14.97 -15.43
N ALA A 273 -22.43 -14.90 -16.67
CA ALA A 273 -21.15 -14.23 -16.98
C ALA A 273 -21.22 -12.73 -16.69
N GLY A 274 -22.33 -12.07 -17.04
CA GLY A 274 -22.54 -10.65 -16.77
C GLY A 274 -22.62 -10.34 -15.28
N THR A 275 -23.38 -11.12 -14.50
CA THR A 275 -23.46 -10.95 -13.04
C THR A 275 -22.14 -11.24 -12.37
N GLY A 276 -21.43 -12.29 -12.78
CA GLY A 276 -20.10 -12.63 -12.24
C GLY A 276 -19.09 -11.51 -12.48
N ALA A 277 -19.05 -10.95 -13.69
CA ALA A 277 -18.18 -9.82 -14.01
C ALA A 277 -18.53 -8.56 -13.22
N VAL A 278 -19.82 -8.26 -13.01
CA VAL A 278 -20.25 -7.10 -12.19
C VAL A 278 -19.87 -7.29 -10.72
N LEU A 279 -20.07 -8.48 -10.16
CA LEU A 279 -19.68 -8.78 -8.78
C LEU A 279 -18.15 -8.72 -8.60
N ALA A 280 -17.39 -9.25 -9.57
CA ALA A 280 -15.93 -9.15 -9.56
C ALA A 280 -15.46 -7.69 -9.67
N ALA A 281 -16.08 -6.87 -10.53
CA ALA A 281 -15.79 -5.44 -10.62
C ALA A 281 -16.06 -4.72 -9.29
N ALA A 282 -17.17 -5.03 -8.62
CA ALA A 282 -17.48 -4.47 -7.31
C ALA A 282 -16.42 -4.88 -6.26
N ALA A 283 -15.97 -6.13 -6.28
CA ALA A 283 -14.90 -6.59 -5.40
C ALA A 283 -13.60 -5.81 -5.61
N VAL A 284 -13.20 -5.56 -6.87
CA VAL A 284 -12.01 -4.73 -7.20
C VAL A 284 -12.11 -3.33 -6.60
N LEU A 285 -13.28 -2.70 -6.64
CA LEU A 285 -13.50 -1.35 -6.09
C LEU A 285 -13.45 -1.30 -4.56
N ILE A 286 -13.70 -2.42 -3.88
CA ILE A 286 -13.68 -2.52 -2.42
C ILE A 286 -12.26 -2.81 -1.90
N MET A 287 -11.42 -3.49 -2.68
CA MET A 287 -10.10 -3.96 -2.25
C MET A 287 -9.18 -2.86 -1.67
N PRO A 288 -9.06 -1.66 -2.26
CA PRO A 288 -8.22 -0.61 -1.68
C PRO A 288 -8.65 -0.19 -0.26
N GLY A 289 -9.95 -0.16 0.03
CA GLY A 289 -10.47 0.11 1.37
C GLY A 289 -10.39 -1.09 2.31
N ALA A 290 -10.51 -2.31 1.76
CA ALA A 290 -10.32 -3.56 2.50
C ALA A 290 -8.87 -3.84 2.92
N ALA A 291 -7.92 -3.21 2.25
CA ALA A 291 -6.50 -3.25 2.59
C ALA A 291 -6.10 -2.23 3.67
N GLY A 292 -6.91 -1.18 3.87
CA GLY A 292 -6.64 -0.11 4.82
C GLY A 292 -6.98 -0.49 6.27
N HIS A 293 -6.61 0.38 7.22
CA HIS A 293 -6.94 0.20 8.64
C HIS A 293 -8.45 0.14 8.93
N ALA A 294 -9.31 0.56 7.99
CA ALA A 294 -10.74 0.28 8.03
C ALA A 294 -11.03 -1.22 8.21
N ALA A 295 -10.22 -2.11 7.65
CA ALA A 295 -10.34 -3.55 7.86
C ALA A 295 -9.72 -4.04 9.19
N GLN A 296 -8.86 -3.23 9.82
CA GLN A 296 -8.13 -3.58 11.03
C GLN A 296 -8.81 -3.05 12.31
N THR A 297 -9.75 -2.12 12.19
CA THR A 297 -10.55 -1.61 13.30
C THR A 297 -11.79 -2.47 13.54
N SER A 298 -12.13 -2.73 14.80
CA SER A 298 -13.35 -3.43 15.18
C SER A 298 -14.47 -2.43 15.45
N PRO A 299 -15.69 -2.62 14.90
CA PRO A 299 -16.15 -3.76 14.10
C PRO A 299 -15.83 -3.61 12.61
N ARG A 300 -15.11 -4.58 12.04
CA ARG A 300 -14.58 -4.56 10.67
C ARG A 300 -15.62 -4.24 9.59
N GLY A 301 -16.81 -4.83 9.68
CA GLY A 301 -17.87 -4.63 8.69
C GLY A 301 -18.39 -3.19 8.63
N PHE A 302 -18.44 -2.51 9.79
CA PHE A 302 -18.86 -1.11 9.85
C PHE A 302 -17.77 -0.18 9.33
N SER A 303 -16.52 -0.42 9.73
CA SER A 303 -15.38 0.38 9.29
C SER A 303 -15.15 0.30 7.78
N LEU A 304 -15.27 -0.90 7.17
CA LEU A 304 -15.18 -1.09 5.72
C LEU A 304 -16.31 -0.40 4.96
N ALA A 305 -17.55 -0.49 5.48
CA ALA A 305 -18.69 0.16 4.86
C ALA A 305 -18.55 1.69 4.91
N PHE A 306 -18.05 2.24 6.03
CA PHE A 306 -17.76 3.66 6.18
C PHE A 306 -16.66 4.14 5.24
N ASP A 307 -15.56 3.40 5.14
CA ASP A 307 -14.44 3.72 4.25
C ASP A 307 -14.85 3.70 2.77
N TRP A 308 -15.64 2.70 2.37
CA TRP A 308 -16.16 2.62 1.00
C TRP A 308 -17.15 3.75 0.67
N LEU A 309 -18.04 4.10 1.60
CA LEU A 309 -18.95 5.25 1.46
C LEU A 309 -18.22 6.59 1.42
N HIS A 310 -17.04 6.69 2.04
CA HIS A 310 -16.23 7.90 2.06
C HIS A 310 -15.47 8.13 0.74
N LEU A 311 -15.22 7.06 -0.02
CA LEU A 311 -14.50 7.10 -1.31
C LEU A 311 -15.41 7.37 -2.54
N LEU A 312 -16.74 7.37 -2.37
CA LEU A 312 -17.74 7.69 -3.40
C LEU A 312 -18.13 9.17 -3.36
#